data_AF-A0A7C9A8C8-F1
#
_entry.id   AF-A0A7C9A8C8-F1
#
_cell.length_a   1.000
_cell.length_b   1.000
_cell.length_c   1.000
_cell.angle_alpha   90.00
_cell.angle_beta   90.00
_cell.angle_gamma   90.00
#
_symmetry.space_group_name_H-M   'P 1'
#
loop_
_entity.id
_entity.type
_entity.pdbx_description
1 polymer ?
#
loop_
_entity_poly.entity_id
_entity_poly.type
_entity_poly.pdbx_seq_one_letter_code
_entity_poly.pdbx_strand_id
1 'polypeptide(L)'
;MIDRVSIFLLAIASFIGLTIASDSNSTDCVRICAGKSVNYPFGFSDGCEFRLNCSASGEMVFKGYAIRNITYDALLLKFPPNCSRPIEEIKQVYGKNSALSLQNGLLLRNCSSPLNECVVPSSLIENRFGPDRQCQIENGRGQNLSCYTSQAVKAEILSYTDIISTGCKFIYSSFVVEDSDETFEDYSDLSLDFRAIQVAWWVSGTCRCDRNANCTTIGSDGYRCRCIEGFTGDGFVQGKGCRPAVSSNVEKRQGPNIAVIVGGLAAGAASMAALTAICCHCHRRS
;
A
#
# COMPACT_ATOMS: atom_id res chain seq x y z
N MET A 1 -73.94 4.86 -4.11
CA MET A 1 -73.78 4.22 -2.79
C MET A 1 -72.48 3.44 -2.86
N ILE A 2 -71.37 4.15 -2.63
CA ILE A 2 -70.01 3.59 -2.69
C ILE A 2 -69.70 3.17 -1.26
N ASP A 3 -69.52 1.87 -1.06
CA ASP A 3 -69.47 1.24 0.24
C ASP A 3 -68.37 1.80 1.15
N ARG A 4 -68.71 1.96 2.42
CA ARG A 4 -67.82 2.39 3.52
C ARG A 4 -66.59 1.47 3.70
N VAL A 5 -66.56 0.32 3.00
CA VAL A 5 -65.45 -0.63 2.97
C VAL A 5 -64.30 -0.16 2.06
N SER A 6 -64.59 0.58 0.98
CA SER A 6 -63.54 1.07 0.06
C SER A 6 -62.74 2.26 0.61
N ILE A 7 -63.30 3.02 1.56
CA ILE A 7 -62.58 4.14 2.20
C ILE A 7 -61.57 3.61 3.25
N PHE A 8 -61.87 2.50 3.92
CA PHE A 8 -60.94 1.88 4.87
C PHE A 8 -59.74 1.23 4.20
N LEU A 9 -59.89 0.70 2.97
CA LEU A 9 -58.78 0.09 2.23
C LEU A 9 -57.82 1.14 1.62
N LEU A 10 -58.29 2.36 1.35
CA LEU A 10 -57.44 3.48 0.91
C LEU A 10 -56.70 4.15 2.08
N ALA A 11 -57.16 4.00 3.33
CA ALA A 11 -56.47 4.49 4.51
C ALA A 11 -55.32 3.57 4.98
N ILE A 12 -55.32 2.29 4.60
CA ILE A 12 -54.28 1.31 4.98
C ILE A 12 -53.15 1.25 3.93
N ALA A 13 -53.40 1.70 2.69
CA ALA A 13 -52.39 1.75 1.63
C ALA A 13 -51.41 2.94 1.72
N SER A 14 -51.56 3.85 2.71
CA SER A 14 -50.68 5.02 2.91
C SER A 14 -49.61 4.83 3.99
N PHE A 15 -49.45 3.62 4.54
CA PHE A 15 -48.52 3.33 5.64
C PHE A 15 -47.36 2.39 5.25
N ILE A 16 -46.94 2.39 3.99
CA ILE A 16 -45.75 1.66 3.53
C ILE A 16 -44.78 2.64 2.90
N GLY A 17 -43.67 2.89 3.59
CA GLY A 17 -42.42 3.29 2.94
C GLY A 17 -41.89 4.71 3.15
N LEU A 18 -42.09 5.35 4.32
CA LEU A 18 -41.08 6.30 4.79
C LEU A 18 -39.99 5.49 5.50
N THR A 19 -39.05 4.95 4.71
CA THR A 19 -37.72 4.68 5.24
C THR A 19 -37.08 6.05 5.48
N ILE A 20 -37.30 6.58 6.69
CA ILE A 20 -36.37 7.55 7.24
C ILE A 20 -35.02 6.84 7.19
N ALA A 21 -34.12 7.31 6.34
CA ALA A 21 -32.71 7.02 6.51
C ALA A 21 -32.39 7.51 7.92
N SER A 22 -32.32 6.58 8.86
CA SER A 22 -31.72 6.82 10.15
C SER A 22 -30.32 7.27 9.86
N ASP A 23 -30.10 8.58 9.93
CA ASP A 23 -28.79 9.17 10.08
C ASP A 23 -28.30 8.67 11.43
N SER A 24 -27.74 7.47 11.42
CA SER A 24 -27.04 6.95 12.57
C SER A 24 -25.90 7.91 12.79
N ASN A 25 -26.04 8.78 13.79
CA ASN A 25 -24.91 9.31 14.56
C ASN A 25 -24.21 8.11 15.22
N SER A 26 -23.66 7.25 14.38
CA SER A 26 -22.82 6.13 14.71
C SER A 26 -21.51 6.76 15.12
N THR A 27 -21.26 6.81 16.43
CA THR A 27 -19.92 7.01 16.97
C THR A 27 -18.96 5.90 16.52
N ASP A 28 -19.46 4.81 15.93
CA ASP A 28 -18.62 3.76 15.38
C ASP A 28 -17.97 4.18 14.05
N CYS A 29 -16.66 3.98 14.01
CA CYS A 29 -15.83 4.20 12.85
C CYS A 29 -16.19 3.25 11.69
N VAL A 30 -16.58 3.82 10.55
CA VAL A 30 -16.86 3.06 9.31
C VAL A 30 -15.54 2.73 8.63
N ARG A 31 -15.23 1.43 8.46
CA ARG A 31 -13.94 0.97 7.92
C ARG A 31 -14.02 0.36 6.53
N ILE A 32 -15.11 0.58 5.80
CA ILE A 32 -15.33 0.03 4.46
C ILE A 32 -15.50 1.18 3.47
N CYS A 33 -14.79 1.12 2.36
CA CYS A 33 -14.93 2.03 1.21
C CYS A 33 -15.07 1.18 -0.06
N ALA A 34 -16.23 1.25 -0.72
CA ALA A 34 -16.52 0.50 -1.95
C ALA A 34 -16.12 -0.99 -1.88
N GLY A 35 -16.46 -1.67 -0.78
CA GLY A 35 -16.14 -3.09 -0.55
C GLY A 35 -14.71 -3.38 -0.07
N LYS A 36 -13.82 -2.38 -0.02
CA LYS A 36 -12.46 -2.51 0.54
C LYS A 36 -12.47 -2.13 2.01
N SER A 37 -12.02 -3.04 2.86
CA SER A 37 -11.91 -2.80 4.31
C SER A 37 -10.52 -2.31 4.69
N VAL A 38 -10.45 -1.37 5.63
CA VAL A 38 -9.21 -0.99 6.33
C VAL A 38 -9.24 -1.49 7.77
N ASN A 39 -8.07 -1.66 8.39
CA ASN A 39 -7.98 -2.01 9.80
C ASN A 39 -7.90 -0.73 10.66
N TYR A 40 -8.11 -0.90 11.98
CA TYR A 40 -7.78 0.15 12.95
C TYR A 40 -6.32 0.60 12.77
N PRO A 41 -5.98 1.89 12.89
CA PRO A 41 -6.84 3.03 13.30
C PRO A 41 -7.62 3.69 12.16
N PHE A 42 -7.51 3.18 10.94
CA PHE A 42 -8.08 3.82 9.76
C PHE A 42 -9.59 3.63 9.66
N GLY A 43 -10.24 4.60 9.03
CA GLY A 43 -11.61 4.48 8.52
C GLY A 43 -12.08 5.77 7.84
N PHE A 44 -13.37 5.86 7.56
CA PHE A 44 -13.95 6.83 6.61
C PHE A 44 -15.04 7.73 7.21
N SER A 45 -15.37 7.57 8.50
CA SER A 45 -16.32 8.42 9.22
C SER A 45 -15.61 9.28 10.28
N ASP A 46 -16.34 10.24 10.85
CA ASP A 46 -15.80 11.16 11.87
C ASP A 46 -15.40 10.48 13.18
N GLY A 47 -15.94 9.31 13.48
CA GLY A 47 -15.60 8.51 14.67
C GLY A 47 -14.25 7.77 14.58
N CYS A 48 -13.52 7.87 13.46
CA CYS A 48 -12.27 7.15 13.25
C CYS A 48 -11.06 7.89 13.81
N GLU A 49 -10.15 7.16 14.44
CA GLU A 49 -8.90 7.69 15.00
C GLU A 49 -7.99 8.26 13.93
N PHE A 50 -7.95 7.60 12.76
CA PHE A 50 -7.30 8.10 11.57
C PHE A 50 -8.28 8.14 10.40
N ARG A 51 -8.82 9.33 10.12
CA ARG A 51 -9.81 9.53 9.07
C ARG A 51 -9.19 9.61 7.68
N LEU A 52 -9.64 8.71 6.81
CA LEU A 52 -9.45 8.70 5.37
C LEU A 52 -10.75 9.15 4.69
N ASN A 53 -10.68 9.45 3.40
CA ASN A 53 -11.85 9.76 2.57
C ASN A 53 -12.10 8.62 1.56
N CYS A 54 -13.37 8.35 1.30
CA CYS A 54 -13.80 7.46 0.22
C CYS A 54 -14.39 8.32 -0.89
N SER A 55 -13.81 8.30 -2.09
CA SER A 55 -14.32 9.07 -3.22
C SER A 55 -15.63 8.48 -3.74
N ALA A 56 -16.38 9.26 -4.53
CA ALA A 56 -17.57 8.77 -5.23
C ALA A 56 -17.27 7.60 -6.19
N SER A 57 -16.03 7.52 -6.70
CA SER A 57 -15.54 6.41 -7.53
C SER A 57 -15.04 5.20 -6.74
N GLY A 58 -15.11 5.23 -5.40
CA GLY A 58 -14.65 4.14 -4.54
C GLY A 58 -13.13 4.08 -4.35
N GLU A 59 -12.42 5.17 -4.61
CA GLU A 59 -10.98 5.29 -4.34
C GLU A 59 -10.77 5.81 -2.91
N MET A 60 -9.84 5.19 -2.19
CA MET A 60 -9.42 5.68 -0.87
C MET A 60 -8.48 6.87 -1.08
N VAL A 61 -8.74 7.96 -0.36
CA VAL A 61 -8.04 9.24 -0.51
C VAL A 61 -7.60 9.76 0.85
N PHE A 62 -6.39 10.30 0.92
CA PHE A 62 -5.89 11.04 2.07
C PHE A 62 -5.48 12.44 1.63
N LYS A 63 -6.12 13.48 2.19
CA LYS A 63 -5.78 14.89 1.95
C LYS A 63 -5.68 15.26 0.45
N GLY A 64 -6.59 14.72 -0.36
CA GLY A 64 -6.63 14.97 -1.80
C GLY A 64 -5.79 14.02 -2.65
N TYR A 65 -4.94 13.18 -2.06
CA TYR A 65 -4.14 12.19 -2.78
C TYR A 65 -4.74 10.80 -2.69
N ALA A 66 -4.80 10.10 -3.82
CA ALA A 66 -5.21 8.71 -3.89
C ALA A 66 -4.22 7.81 -3.15
N ILE A 67 -4.74 6.90 -2.31
CA ILE A 67 -3.95 5.91 -1.58
C ILE A 67 -3.68 4.73 -2.51
N ARG A 68 -2.40 4.42 -2.71
CA ARG A 68 -1.96 3.21 -3.42
C ARG A 68 -1.88 2.02 -2.49
N ASN A 69 -1.28 2.19 -1.31
CA ASN A 69 -1.14 1.12 -0.31
C ASN A 69 -1.15 1.69 1.11
N ILE A 70 -1.52 0.86 2.08
CA ILE A 70 -1.44 1.16 3.51
C ILE A 70 -0.54 0.09 4.13
N THR A 71 0.63 0.51 4.62
CA THR A 71 1.57 -0.36 5.34
C THR A 71 1.39 -0.18 6.85
N TYR A 72 2.12 -0.97 7.64
CA TYR A 72 2.05 -0.89 9.11
C TYR A 72 2.55 0.46 9.66
N ASP A 73 3.34 1.18 8.88
CA ASP A 73 4.01 2.42 9.27
C ASP A 73 3.63 3.63 8.39
N ALA A 74 3.08 3.41 7.19
CA ALA A 74 2.82 4.52 6.29
C ALA A 74 1.60 4.36 5.38
N LEU A 75 1.11 5.51 4.90
CA LEU A 75 0.25 5.61 3.74
C LEU A 75 1.12 5.89 2.52
N LEU A 76 1.02 5.03 1.53
CA LEU A 76 1.70 5.21 0.25
C LEU A 76 0.72 5.86 -0.74
N LEU A 77 0.94 7.13 -1.04
CA LEU A 77 0.03 7.94 -1.86
C LEU A 77 0.55 8.09 -3.29
N LYS A 78 -0.37 8.13 -4.26
CA LYS A 78 -0.03 8.48 -5.64
C LYS A 78 0.39 9.94 -5.70
N PHE A 79 1.60 10.18 -6.21
CA PHE A 79 2.19 11.50 -6.28
C PHE A 79 2.80 11.76 -7.66
N PRO A 80 1.95 11.89 -8.70
CA PRO A 80 2.43 12.05 -10.07
C PRO A 80 3.18 13.38 -10.26
N PRO A 81 3.99 13.46 -11.34
CA PRO A 81 4.54 14.70 -11.87
C PRO A 81 3.52 15.84 -11.93
N ASN A 82 3.91 17.00 -11.43
CA ASN A 82 3.14 18.24 -11.59
C ASN A 82 4.11 19.45 -11.57
N CYS A 83 4.15 20.22 -12.66
CA CYS A 83 5.07 21.35 -12.79
C CYS A 83 4.75 22.52 -11.88
N SER A 84 3.47 22.64 -11.48
CA SER A 84 2.89 23.83 -10.87
C SER A 84 2.46 23.60 -9.43
N ARG A 85 2.76 22.45 -8.83
CA ARG A 85 2.47 22.13 -7.42
C ARG A 85 3.35 23.00 -6.51
N PRO A 86 2.78 24.00 -5.80
CA PRO A 86 3.55 24.83 -4.89
C PRO A 86 4.17 23.97 -3.78
N ILE A 87 5.38 24.31 -3.33
CA ILE A 87 6.04 23.54 -2.28
C ILE A 87 5.24 23.53 -0.97
N GLU A 88 4.48 24.59 -0.71
CA GLU A 88 3.64 24.74 0.47
C GLU A 88 2.42 23.82 0.47
N GLU A 89 2.00 23.32 -0.70
CA GLU A 89 0.84 22.40 -0.81
C GLU A 89 1.09 21.13 0.01
N ILE A 90 2.33 20.67 0.12
CA ILE A 90 2.66 19.46 0.86
C ILE A 90 2.36 19.57 2.36
N LYS A 91 2.18 20.80 2.89
CA LYS A 91 1.72 21.01 4.27
C LYS A 91 0.41 20.27 4.56
N GLN A 92 -0.44 20.04 3.55
CA GLN A 92 -1.75 19.41 3.76
C GLN A 92 -1.69 17.95 4.25
N VAL A 93 -0.58 17.24 4.00
CA VAL A 93 -0.37 15.87 4.50
C VAL A 93 0.19 15.84 5.92
N TYR A 94 0.68 16.98 6.43
CA TYR A 94 1.05 17.13 7.82
C TYR A 94 -0.19 17.41 8.66
N GLY A 95 -0.29 16.73 9.79
CA GLY A 95 -1.41 16.86 10.70
C GLY A 95 -1.04 16.41 12.11
N LYS A 96 -2.06 16.28 12.96
CA LYS A 96 -1.89 15.82 14.35
C LYS A 96 -1.23 14.43 14.43
N ASN A 97 -1.53 13.58 13.45
CA ASN A 97 -1.20 12.15 13.46
C ASN A 97 -0.47 11.69 12.19
N SER A 98 0.00 12.63 11.37
CA SER A 98 0.64 12.32 10.09
C SER A 98 1.72 13.32 9.73
N ALA A 99 2.77 12.83 9.08
CA ALA A 99 3.83 13.63 8.50
C ALA A 99 4.49 12.84 7.36
N LEU A 100 5.25 13.51 6.49
CA LEU A 100 6.06 12.78 5.52
C LEU A 100 7.09 11.91 6.24
N SER A 101 7.32 10.70 5.75
CA SER A 101 8.35 9.82 6.29
C SER A 101 9.74 10.16 5.73
N LEU A 102 10.81 9.76 6.42
CA LEU A 102 12.19 9.97 5.94
C LEU A 102 12.53 9.20 4.66
N GLN A 103 11.77 8.16 4.33
CA GLN A 103 11.97 7.33 3.15
C GLN A 103 11.68 8.07 1.83
N ASN A 104 11.15 9.30 1.90
CA ASN A 104 10.89 10.09 0.70
C ASN A 104 12.13 10.82 0.20
N GLY A 105 12.37 10.71 -1.10
CA GLY A 105 13.13 11.69 -1.87
C GLY A 105 12.20 12.59 -2.67
N LEU A 106 12.35 13.91 -2.52
CA LEU A 106 11.53 14.91 -3.21
C LEU A 106 12.28 15.46 -4.42
N LEU A 107 11.56 15.59 -5.54
CA LEU A 107 12.05 16.27 -6.74
C LEU A 107 11.50 17.69 -6.78
N LEU A 108 12.40 18.67 -6.63
CA LEU A 108 12.08 20.08 -6.46
C LEU A 108 12.49 20.91 -7.68
N ARG A 109 11.82 22.05 -7.87
CA ARG A 109 12.05 22.97 -9.00
C ARG A 109 12.15 24.42 -8.54
N ASN A 110 12.83 25.22 -9.39
CA ASN A 110 12.99 26.66 -9.23
C ASN A 110 13.59 27.00 -7.86
N CYS A 111 14.74 26.38 -7.60
CA CYS A 111 15.52 26.56 -6.38
C CYS A 111 16.49 27.72 -6.54
N SER A 112 16.70 28.50 -5.48
CA SER A 112 17.69 29.59 -5.46
C SER A 112 19.12 29.11 -5.75
N SER A 113 19.44 27.87 -5.38
CA SER A 113 20.68 27.17 -5.70
C SER A 113 20.42 25.67 -5.90
N PRO A 114 21.23 24.95 -6.70
CA PRO A 114 21.12 23.50 -6.80
C PRO A 114 21.32 22.81 -5.44
N LEU A 115 20.51 21.80 -5.15
CA LEU A 115 20.71 20.94 -3.98
C LEU A 115 21.68 19.80 -4.34
N ASN A 116 22.66 19.53 -3.47
CA ASN A 116 23.67 18.49 -3.67
C ASN A 116 23.40 17.24 -2.79
N GLU A 117 22.14 17.02 -2.38
CA GLU A 117 21.79 15.97 -1.42
C GLU A 117 21.70 14.58 -2.04
N CYS A 118 21.18 14.48 -3.27
CA CYS A 118 21.06 13.23 -4.00
C CYS A 118 21.18 13.46 -5.52
N VAL A 119 21.75 12.47 -6.22
CA VAL A 119 21.90 12.52 -7.68
C VAL A 119 20.83 11.64 -8.32
N VAL A 120 19.93 12.26 -9.08
CA VAL A 120 18.88 11.56 -9.83
C VAL A 120 19.26 11.61 -11.32
N PRO A 121 19.68 10.48 -11.92
CA PRO A 121 20.05 10.44 -13.33
C PRO A 121 18.90 10.89 -14.23
N SER A 122 19.18 11.70 -15.24
CA SER A 122 18.15 12.18 -16.19
C SER A 122 17.41 11.04 -16.89
N SER A 123 18.11 9.93 -17.19
CA SER A 123 17.52 8.73 -17.75
C SER A 123 16.47 8.08 -16.85
N LEU A 124 16.66 8.16 -15.54
CA LEU A 124 15.70 7.67 -14.54
C LEU A 124 14.46 8.55 -14.51
N ILE A 125 14.64 9.87 -14.63
CA ILE A 125 13.53 10.84 -14.72
C ILE A 125 12.67 10.53 -15.94
N GLU A 126 13.28 10.38 -17.12
CA GLU A 126 12.57 10.10 -18.37
C GLU A 126 11.82 8.76 -18.33
N ASN A 127 12.47 7.69 -17.84
CA ASN A 127 11.88 6.34 -17.85
C ASN A 127 10.80 6.14 -16.78
N ARG A 128 10.94 6.76 -15.59
CA ARG A 128 10.06 6.46 -14.44
C ARG A 128 8.96 7.49 -14.21
N PHE A 129 9.18 8.73 -14.64
CA PHE A 129 8.17 9.80 -14.51
C PHE A 129 7.45 10.10 -15.83
N GLY A 130 7.89 9.48 -16.92
CA GLY A 130 7.26 9.54 -18.25
C GLY A 130 7.74 10.72 -19.09
N PRO A 131 7.23 10.85 -20.32
CA PRO A 131 7.66 11.85 -21.30
C PRO A 131 7.14 13.26 -20.97
N ASP A 132 6.78 13.54 -19.71
CA ASP A 132 6.23 14.82 -19.26
C ASP A 132 7.35 15.88 -19.19
N ARG A 133 7.92 16.15 -20.38
CA ARG A 133 8.89 17.20 -20.70
C ARG A 133 8.28 18.59 -20.50
N GLN A 134 6.98 18.66 -20.21
CA GLN A 134 6.24 19.90 -19.93
C GLN A 134 6.92 20.71 -18.82
N CYS A 135 7.49 20.04 -17.81
CA CYS A 135 8.23 20.74 -16.73
C CYS A 135 9.71 20.95 -17.04
N GLN A 136 10.25 20.25 -18.04
CA GLN A 136 11.66 20.32 -18.41
C GLN A 136 11.93 21.49 -19.38
N ILE A 137 10.92 22.00 -20.08
CA ILE A 137 11.11 23.06 -21.09
C ILE A 137 10.34 24.31 -20.66
N GLU A 138 11.05 25.27 -20.08
CA GLU A 138 10.58 26.65 -19.91
C GLU A 138 11.54 27.55 -20.71
N ASN A 139 11.02 28.32 -21.67
CA ASN A 139 11.82 29.17 -22.56
C ASN A 139 12.96 28.45 -23.33
N GLY A 140 12.77 27.18 -23.72
CA GLY A 140 13.74 26.45 -24.54
C GLY A 140 15.00 25.96 -23.79
N ARG A 141 15.04 26.06 -22.45
CA ARG A 141 16.11 25.49 -21.62
C ARG A 141 15.58 24.41 -20.69
N GLY A 142 16.37 23.34 -20.57
CA GLY A 142 16.19 22.26 -19.60
C GLY A 142 16.19 22.80 -18.17
N GLN A 143 15.05 22.75 -17.47
CA GLN A 143 15.01 23.03 -16.03
C GLN A 143 15.55 21.81 -15.27
N ASN A 144 16.70 21.95 -14.61
CA ASN A 144 17.26 20.88 -13.78
C ASN A 144 16.40 20.69 -12.52
N LEU A 145 15.97 19.45 -12.27
CA LEU A 145 15.35 19.08 -11.00
C LEU A 145 16.42 19.04 -9.92
N SER A 146 16.12 19.61 -8.76
CA SER A 146 16.92 19.38 -7.54
C SER A 146 16.32 18.21 -6.77
N CYS A 147 17.16 17.41 -6.13
CA CYS A 147 16.74 16.30 -5.31
C CYS A 147 16.96 16.65 -3.83
N TYR A 148 15.95 16.38 -3.00
CA TYR A 148 15.99 16.58 -1.57
C TYR A 148 15.71 15.27 -0.83
N THR A 149 16.57 14.92 0.11
CA THR A 149 16.44 13.76 1.01
C THR A 149 16.99 14.17 2.37
N SER A 150 16.28 13.85 3.44
CA SER A 150 16.79 14.20 4.77
C SER A 150 18.05 13.42 5.14
N GLN A 151 18.98 14.12 5.80
CA GLN A 151 20.20 13.55 6.37
C GLN A 151 20.03 13.17 7.85
N ALA A 152 18.81 13.28 8.39
CA ALA A 152 18.54 12.98 9.79
C ALA A 152 18.63 11.47 10.06
N VAL A 153 19.60 11.06 10.86
CA VAL A 153 19.87 9.64 11.19
C VAL A 153 18.93 9.09 12.28
N LYS A 154 18.29 9.96 13.07
CA LYS A 154 17.49 9.59 14.25
C LYS A 154 16.04 10.07 14.21
N ALA A 155 15.61 10.69 13.11
CA ALA A 155 14.23 11.10 12.95
C ALA A 155 13.43 9.98 12.27
N GLU A 156 12.11 10.02 12.40
CA GLU A 156 11.20 9.07 11.72
C GLU A 156 10.35 9.79 10.65
N ILE A 157 10.33 11.13 10.72
CA ILE A 157 9.54 12.01 9.86
C ILE A 157 10.41 13.10 9.25
N LEU A 158 10.06 13.52 8.03
CA LEU A 158 10.63 14.70 7.39
C LEU A 158 10.03 15.96 8.01
N SER A 159 10.89 16.94 8.26
CA SER A 159 10.48 18.25 8.75
C SER A 159 9.93 19.10 7.60
N TYR A 160 8.69 19.60 7.77
CA TYR A 160 8.09 20.54 6.82
C TYR A 160 8.93 21.82 6.69
N THR A 161 9.49 22.33 7.79
CA THR A 161 10.30 23.55 7.77
C THR A 161 11.56 23.38 6.95
N ASP A 162 12.16 22.19 7.00
CA ASP A 162 13.40 21.89 6.29
C ASP A 162 13.12 21.87 4.78
N ILE A 163 12.00 21.26 4.36
CA ILE A 163 11.56 21.23 2.96
C ILE A 163 11.36 22.64 2.40
N ILE A 164 10.64 23.52 3.10
CA ILE A 164 10.39 24.89 2.61
C ILE A 164 11.62 25.80 2.70
N SER A 165 12.60 25.44 3.54
CA SER A 165 13.85 26.18 3.68
C SER A 165 14.86 25.91 2.55
N THR A 166 14.60 24.90 1.69
CA THR A 166 15.44 24.58 0.53
C THR A 166 15.58 25.72 -0.49
N GLY A 167 14.70 26.72 -0.43
CA GLY A 167 14.64 27.82 -1.39
C GLY A 167 14.04 27.42 -2.75
N CYS A 168 13.45 26.24 -2.86
CA CYS A 168 12.69 25.77 -4.02
C CYS A 168 11.23 26.21 -3.96
N LYS A 169 10.59 26.45 -5.11
CA LYS A 169 9.20 26.94 -5.18
C LYS A 169 8.17 25.85 -5.46
N PHE A 170 8.56 24.76 -6.12
CA PHE A 170 7.62 23.73 -6.57
C PHE A 170 8.12 22.31 -6.28
N ILE A 171 7.19 21.41 -6.00
CA ILE A 171 7.45 19.97 -5.89
C ILE A 171 6.96 19.27 -7.15
N TYR A 172 7.89 18.85 -8.00
CA TYR A 172 7.58 18.12 -9.23
C TYR A 172 6.95 16.75 -8.93
N SER A 173 7.64 15.93 -8.15
CA SER A 173 7.19 14.59 -7.77
C SER A 173 8.07 14.07 -6.62
N SER A 174 7.97 12.79 -6.28
CA SER A 174 8.81 12.14 -5.28
C SER A 174 8.98 10.66 -5.60
N PHE A 175 9.89 10.05 -4.86
CA PHE A 175 10.10 8.61 -4.81
C PHE A 175 10.24 8.16 -3.36
N VAL A 176 9.95 6.88 -3.10
CA VAL A 176 10.06 6.26 -1.79
C VAL A 176 11.12 5.18 -1.86
N VAL A 177 12.03 5.19 -0.88
CA VAL A 177 12.99 4.09 -0.65
C VAL A 177 12.30 3.02 0.17
N GLU A 178 12.03 1.87 -0.44
CA GLU A 178 11.50 0.69 0.23
C GLU A 178 12.67 -0.17 0.71
N ASP A 179 12.70 -0.42 2.02
CA ASP A 179 13.68 -1.32 2.65
C ASP A 179 13.10 -2.75 2.65
N SER A 180 13.81 -3.69 2.03
CA SER A 180 13.43 -5.09 2.00
C SER A 180 13.97 -5.78 3.25
N ASP A 181 13.13 -5.88 4.28
CA ASP A 181 13.39 -6.54 5.56
C ASP A 181 14.50 -5.95 6.44
N GLU A 182 14.14 -5.63 7.69
CA GLU A 182 15.01 -5.12 8.77
C GLU A 182 16.05 -6.15 9.27
N THR A 183 16.49 -7.10 8.45
CA THR A 183 17.70 -7.88 8.74
C THR A 183 18.89 -7.04 8.35
N PHE A 184 19.52 -6.45 9.37
CA PHE A 184 20.60 -5.46 9.37
C PHE A 184 21.91 -5.87 8.64
N GLU A 185 21.92 -6.82 7.71
CA GLU A 185 23.16 -7.33 7.11
C GLU A 185 23.22 -7.37 5.57
N ASP A 186 22.19 -6.99 4.80
CA ASP A 186 22.34 -6.96 3.34
C ASP A 186 21.60 -5.78 2.67
N TYR A 187 22.34 -4.72 2.32
CA TYR A 187 21.85 -3.54 1.58
C TYR A 187 21.49 -3.83 0.11
N SER A 188 21.30 -5.09 -0.26
CA SER A 188 21.34 -5.55 -1.65
C SER A 188 20.03 -5.37 -2.43
N ASP A 189 18.88 -5.15 -1.77
CA ASP A 189 17.57 -5.09 -2.43
C ASP A 189 16.76 -3.80 -2.14
N LEU A 190 17.44 -2.65 -2.10
CA LEU A 190 16.75 -1.35 -2.05
C LEU A 190 15.88 -1.12 -3.30
N SER A 191 14.57 -1.06 -3.10
CA SER A 191 13.59 -0.75 -4.16
C SER A 191 13.21 0.73 -4.11
N LEU A 192 13.05 1.33 -5.28
CA LEU A 192 12.58 2.71 -5.42
C LEU A 192 11.21 2.74 -6.08
N ASP A 193 10.23 3.27 -5.35
CA ASP A 193 8.89 3.50 -5.87
C ASP A 193 8.71 4.97 -6.27
N PHE A 194 8.69 5.21 -7.58
CA PHE A 194 8.57 6.53 -8.18
C PHE A 194 7.11 6.97 -8.29
N ARG A 195 6.90 8.29 -8.35
CA ARG A 195 5.56 8.91 -8.46
C ARG A 195 4.71 8.59 -7.24
N ALA A 196 5.38 8.50 -6.09
CA ALA A 196 4.80 8.07 -4.84
C ALA A 196 5.39 8.86 -3.69
N ILE A 197 4.54 9.14 -2.70
CA ILE A 197 4.93 9.80 -1.48
C ILE A 197 4.42 9.02 -0.28
N GLN A 198 5.29 8.81 0.69
CA GLN A 198 5.04 8.04 1.89
C GLN A 198 4.73 8.99 3.06
N VAL A 199 3.57 8.81 3.67
CA VAL A 199 3.12 9.59 4.83
C VAL A 199 3.12 8.66 6.03
N ALA A 200 4.05 8.89 6.97
CA ALA A 200 4.04 8.23 8.26
C ALA A 200 2.77 8.62 9.05
N TRP A 201 2.24 7.68 9.80
CA TRP A 201 1.07 7.88 10.66
C TRP A 201 1.29 7.31 12.06
N TRP A 202 0.52 7.79 13.04
CA TRP A 202 0.52 7.27 14.41
C TRP A 202 -0.82 7.49 15.10
N VAL A 203 -1.06 6.77 16.19
CA VAL A 203 -2.18 7.03 17.10
C VAL A 203 -1.70 7.92 18.25
N SER A 204 -2.54 8.85 18.72
CA SER A 204 -2.19 9.71 19.85
C SER A 204 -2.35 8.97 21.18
N GLY A 205 -1.48 9.27 22.14
CA GLY A 205 -1.55 8.78 23.51
C GLY A 205 -0.47 7.76 23.85
N THR A 206 -0.71 6.98 24.90
CA THR A 206 0.22 5.95 25.37
C THR A 206 -0.02 4.62 24.67
N CYS A 207 1.00 3.78 24.62
CA CYS A 207 0.95 2.45 24.01
C CYS A 207 -0.23 1.63 24.51
N ARG A 208 -1.13 1.25 23.60
CA ARG A 208 -2.23 0.30 23.84
C ARG A 208 -2.20 -0.81 22.79
N CYS A 209 -1.08 -1.53 22.75
CA CYS A 209 -0.84 -2.63 21.84
C CYS A 209 -1.34 -3.96 22.40
N ASP A 210 -1.68 -4.88 21.50
CA ASP A 210 -1.94 -6.28 21.84
C ASP A 210 -0.73 -6.88 22.58
N ARG A 211 -0.98 -7.89 23.42
CA ARG A 211 0.08 -8.60 24.15
C ARG A 211 1.14 -9.23 23.23
N ASN A 212 0.80 -9.51 21.97
CA ASN A 212 1.71 -10.04 20.95
C ASN A 212 2.13 -8.96 19.93
N ALA A 213 2.21 -7.69 20.36
CA ALA A 213 2.69 -6.58 19.55
C ALA A 213 3.76 -5.78 20.28
N ASN A 214 4.74 -5.29 19.52
CA ASN A 214 5.68 -4.28 19.96
C ASN A 214 5.09 -2.89 19.78
N CYS A 215 5.39 -1.99 20.71
CA CYS A 215 5.04 -0.58 20.60
C CYS A 215 6.23 0.25 20.14
N THR A 216 6.02 1.07 19.12
CA THR A 216 6.98 2.09 18.68
C THR A 216 6.42 3.46 18.99
N THR A 217 7.13 4.25 19.80
CA THR A 217 6.75 5.64 20.12
C THR A 217 7.19 6.56 19.00
N ILE A 218 6.28 7.41 18.51
CA ILE A 218 6.55 8.45 17.52
C ILE A 218 6.38 9.82 18.18
N GLY A 219 7.47 10.56 18.30
CA GLY A 219 7.47 11.85 19.00
C GLY A 219 7.14 11.70 20.50
N SER A 220 6.57 12.76 21.10
CA SER A 220 6.24 12.78 22.54
C SER A 220 4.94 12.04 22.88
N ASP A 221 3.96 12.08 21.97
CA ASP A 221 2.56 11.70 22.27
C ASP A 221 1.94 10.77 21.22
N GLY A 222 2.76 10.16 20.37
CA GLY A 222 2.34 9.24 19.32
C GLY A 222 2.86 7.83 19.53
N TYR A 223 2.11 6.82 19.08
CA TYR A 223 2.59 5.45 19.02
C TYR A 223 1.99 4.66 17.86
N ARG A 224 2.67 3.56 17.52
CA ARG A 224 2.20 2.50 16.64
C ARG A 224 2.39 1.15 17.30
N CYS A 225 1.59 0.19 16.86
CA CYS A 225 1.73 -1.20 17.27
C CYS A 225 2.06 -2.06 16.05
N ARG A 226 3.04 -2.96 16.19
CA ARG A 226 3.38 -3.95 15.18
C ARG A 226 3.33 -5.33 15.80
N CYS A 227 2.57 -6.25 15.21
CA CYS A 227 2.58 -7.63 15.66
C CYS A 227 4.00 -8.20 15.62
N ILE A 228 4.38 -8.93 16.66
CA ILE A 228 5.67 -9.63 16.70
C ILE A 228 5.70 -10.75 15.66
N GLU A 229 6.90 -11.25 15.37
CA GLU A 229 7.09 -12.34 14.41
C GLU A 229 6.19 -13.55 14.74
N GLY A 230 5.59 -14.14 13.70
CA GLY A 230 4.61 -15.23 13.84
C GLY A 230 3.18 -14.78 14.15
N PHE A 231 2.92 -13.48 14.23
CA PHE A 231 1.58 -12.91 14.40
C PHE A 231 1.21 -11.94 13.26
N THR A 232 -0.08 -11.80 13.00
CA THR A 232 -0.64 -10.86 12.00
C THR A 232 -1.86 -10.15 12.58
N GLY A 233 -2.12 -8.92 12.11
CA GLY A 233 -3.22 -8.09 12.57
C GLY A 233 -2.86 -6.62 12.54
N ASP A 234 -3.67 -5.79 13.22
CA ASP A 234 -3.41 -4.36 13.35
C ASP A 234 -2.57 -4.00 14.58
N GLY A 235 -2.42 -4.94 15.52
CA GLY A 235 -1.56 -4.76 16.69
C GLY A 235 -2.16 -3.94 17.82
N PHE A 236 -3.35 -3.38 17.68
CA PHE A 236 -3.97 -2.53 18.71
C PHE A 236 -5.03 -3.28 19.50
N VAL A 237 -5.11 -3.05 20.81
CA VAL A 237 -6.16 -3.65 21.67
C VAL A 237 -7.57 -3.18 21.33
N GLN A 238 -7.70 -1.99 20.72
CA GLN A 238 -8.99 -1.43 20.26
C GLN A 238 -9.39 -1.95 18.88
N GLY A 239 -8.44 -2.53 18.15
CA GLY A 239 -8.65 -3.12 16.84
C GLY A 239 -8.89 -4.62 16.94
N LYS A 240 -8.41 -5.34 15.93
CA LYS A 240 -8.39 -6.80 15.89
C LYS A 240 -7.25 -7.40 16.70
N GLY A 241 -6.28 -6.60 17.11
CA GLY A 241 -5.10 -7.04 17.84
C GLY A 241 -4.19 -7.89 16.97
N CYS A 242 -3.48 -8.82 17.60
CA CYS A 242 -2.59 -9.77 16.94
C CYS A 242 -3.10 -11.20 17.11
N ARG A 243 -3.17 -11.93 15.99
CA ARG A 243 -3.48 -13.36 15.98
C ARG A 243 -2.33 -14.15 15.38
N PRO A 244 -2.14 -15.43 15.75
CA PRO A 244 -1.13 -16.27 15.12
C PRO A 244 -1.26 -16.19 13.61
N ALA A 245 -0.15 -15.89 12.93
CA ALA A 245 -0.09 -15.99 11.49
C ALA A 245 -0.35 -17.45 11.16
N VAL A 246 -1.33 -17.72 10.29
CA VAL A 246 -1.45 -19.07 9.73
C VAL A 246 -0.16 -19.28 8.97
N SER A 247 0.70 -20.16 9.46
CA SER A 247 1.79 -20.69 8.66
C SER A 247 1.11 -21.41 7.50
N SER A 248 0.87 -20.70 6.39
CA SER A 248 0.92 -21.37 5.12
C SER A 248 2.30 -22.00 5.14
N ASN A 249 2.36 -23.30 5.40
CA ASN A 249 3.50 -24.10 5.07
C ASN A 249 3.78 -23.71 3.61
N VAL A 250 4.75 -22.81 3.41
CA VAL A 250 5.43 -22.74 2.13
C VAL A 250 5.89 -24.16 2.01
N GLU A 251 5.24 -24.91 1.13
CA GLU A 251 5.74 -26.19 0.69
C GLU A 251 7.21 -25.92 0.46
N LYS A 252 8.05 -26.44 1.36
CA LYS A 252 9.41 -26.78 0.96
C LYS A 252 9.14 -27.61 -0.28
N ARG A 253 9.31 -26.99 -1.45
CA ARG A 253 9.59 -27.70 -2.69
C ARG A 253 10.90 -28.43 -2.38
N GLN A 254 10.78 -29.52 -1.63
CA GLN A 254 11.65 -30.65 -1.79
C GLN A 254 11.56 -30.90 -3.29
N GLY A 255 12.66 -30.59 -3.97
CA GLY A 255 12.80 -30.86 -5.39
C GLY A 255 12.30 -32.27 -5.67
N PRO A 256 11.77 -32.53 -6.88
CA PRO A 256 11.18 -33.82 -7.18
C PRO A 256 12.16 -34.93 -6.80
N ASN A 257 11.74 -35.79 -5.87
CA ASN A 257 12.45 -37.01 -5.56
C ASN A 257 12.54 -37.80 -6.87
N ILE A 258 13.69 -37.75 -7.55
CA ILE A 258 14.00 -38.64 -8.66
C ILE A 258 14.18 -40.02 -8.06
N ALA A 259 13.06 -40.72 -7.88
CA ALA A 259 13.04 -42.07 -7.36
C ALA A 259 11.94 -42.92 -8.01
N VAL A 260 11.55 -42.70 -9.27
CA VAL A 260 10.89 -43.72 -10.10
C VAL A 260 11.15 -43.46 -11.60
N ILE A 261 12.36 -43.73 -12.11
CA ILE A 261 12.58 -43.97 -13.56
C ILE A 261 13.48 -45.21 -13.75
N VAL A 262 13.27 -46.25 -12.94
CA VAL A 262 13.93 -47.55 -13.16
C VAL A 262 12.91 -48.69 -13.34
N GLY A 263 11.63 -48.49 -13.02
CA GLY A 263 10.56 -49.46 -13.29
C GLY A 263 10.06 -49.49 -14.75
N GLY A 264 10.21 -48.38 -15.49
CA GLY A 264 9.68 -48.25 -16.85
C GLY A 264 10.55 -48.88 -17.96
N LEU A 265 11.83 -49.13 -17.69
CA LEU A 265 12.76 -49.70 -18.67
C LEU A 265 12.76 -51.23 -18.68
N ALA A 266 12.37 -51.88 -17.57
CA ALA A 266 12.31 -53.34 -17.49
C ALA A 266 11.05 -53.91 -18.19
N ALA A 267 9.90 -53.23 -18.10
CA ALA A 267 8.66 -53.69 -18.73
C ALA A 267 8.65 -53.53 -20.27
N GLY A 268 9.36 -52.53 -20.79
CA GLY A 268 9.47 -52.28 -22.24
C GLY A 268 10.36 -53.27 -22.99
N ALA A 269 11.43 -53.75 -22.36
CA ALA A 269 12.33 -54.74 -22.98
C ALA A 269 11.70 -56.14 -23.04
N ALA A 270 10.93 -56.54 -22.03
CA ALA A 270 10.27 -57.85 -21.99
C ALA A 270 9.14 -57.98 -23.05
N SER A 271 8.44 -56.89 -23.34
CA SER A 271 7.33 -56.87 -24.30
C SER A 271 7.81 -56.96 -25.75
N MET A 272 8.95 -56.34 -26.09
CA MET A 272 9.54 -56.46 -27.44
C MET A 272 10.09 -57.87 -27.72
N ALA A 273 10.71 -58.53 -26.74
CA ALA A 273 11.23 -59.90 -26.91
C ALA A 273 10.11 -60.93 -27.16
N ALA A 274 8.96 -60.79 -26.50
CA ALA A 274 7.81 -61.66 -26.69
C ALA A 274 7.21 -61.54 -28.10
N LEU A 275 7.08 -60.31 -28.62
CA LEU A 275 6.54 -60.08 -29.97
C LEU A 275 7.47 -60.62 -31.07
N THR A 276 8.79 -60.50 -30.89
CA THR A 276 9.77 -61.08 -31.83
C THR A 276 9.70 -62.61 -31.82
N ALA A 277 9.61 -63.25 -30.64
CA ALA A 277 9.48 -64.70 -30.56
C ALA A 277 8.20 -65.23 -31.22
N ILE A 278 7.06 -64.53 -31.03
CA ILE A 278 5.78 -64.87 -31.68
C ILE A 278 5.88 -64.71 -33.20
N CYS A 279 6.46 -63.61 -33.70
CA CYS A 279 6.65 -63.40 -35.13
C CYS A 279 7.55 -64.48 -35.76
N CYS A 280 8.67 -64.82 -35.11
CA CYS A 280 9.56 -65.87 -35.59
C CYS A 280 8.88 -67.24 -35.60
N HIS A 281 8.02 -67.54 -34.61
CA HIS A 281 7.32 -68.81 -34.57
C HIS A 281 6.22 -68.92 -35.66
N CYS A 282 5.51 -67.83 -35.94
CA CYS A 282 4.53 -67.79 -37.04
C CYS A 282 5.20 -67.89 -38.41
N HIS A 283 6.37 -67.26 -38.62
CA HIS A 283 7.10 -67.33 -39.90
C HIS A 283 7.76 -68.70 -40.15
N ARG A 284 8.03 -69.50 -39.11
CA ARG A 284 8.51 -70.89 -39.26
C ARG A 284 7.40 -71.92 -39.53
N ARG A 285 6.13 -71.53 -39.40
CA ARG A 285 4.95 -72.41 -39.58
C ARG A 285 4.12 -72.10 -40.83
N SER A 286 4.48 -71.07 -41.61
CA SER A 286 4.04 -70.88 -42.99
C SER A 286 5.05 -71.50 -43.95
#